data_AF-A0A849QEM1-F1
#
_entry.id   AF-A0A849QEM1-F1
#
_cell.length_a   1.000
_cell.length_b   1.000
_cell.length_c   1.000
_cell.angle_alpha   90.00
_cell.angle_beta   90.00
_cell.angle_gamma   90.00
#
_symmetry.space_group_name_H-M   'P 1'
#
loop_
_entity.id
_entity.type
_entity.pdbx_description
1 polymer ?
#
loop_
_entity_poly.entity_id
_entity_poly.type
_entity_poly.pdbx_seq_one_letter_code
_entity_poly.pdbx_strand_id
1 'polypeptide(L)'
;MQPIGERLAGAGVRPDTVTYLSLHLAILGLVLFLLTLNQWLYALFVFLVGILDGIDGVVARASGSSTPMGAFTDSIMDKVSEIILLLALVLGFPDQSVLGVSVPVWGMLCVSGWILTSYSRSRAEALGVKDLDVGLGGRSERLFTLIIFSLFFQVLWGLVVVTFMGVLTAAYRFYHYKRELTDSYHQI
;
A
#
# COMPACT_ATOMS: atom_id res chain seq x y z
N MET A 1 -13.02 -3.08 -12.96
CA MET A 1 -12.09 -2.01 -13.39
C MET A 1 -11.87 -1.95 -14.91
N GLN A 2 -11.82 -3.08 -15.64
CA GLN A 2 -11.57 -3.13 -17.10
C GLN A 2 -12.33 -2.09 -17.96
N PRO A 3 -13.67 -1.92 -17.86
CA PRO A 3 -14.39 -0.98 -18.71
C PRO A 3 -14.10 0.50 -18.39
N ILE A 4 -13.64 0.82 -17.17
CA ILE A 4 -13.25 2.18 -16.78
C ILE A 4 -11.85 2.50 -17.33
N GLY A 5 -10.91 1.54 -17.21
CA GLY A 5 -9.56 1.70 -17.73
C GLY A 5 -9.52 1.84 -19.26
N GLU A 6 -10.35 1.07 -19.98
CA GLU A 6 -10.49 1.18 -21.45
C GLU A 6 -11.04 2.53 -21.90
N ARG A 7 -12.01 3.08 -21.16
CA ARG A 7 -12.57 4.42 -21.45
C ARG A 7 -11.56 5.54 -21.20
N LEU A 8 -10.77 5.44 -20.12
CA LEU A 8 -9.73 6.42 -19.81
C LEU A 8 -8.56 6.33 -20.80
N ALA A 9 -8.17 5.12 -21.21
CA ALA A 9 -7.20 4.90 -22.28
C ALA A 9 -7.70 5.49 -23.61
N GLY A 10 -8.98 5.27 -23.95
CA GLY A 10 -9.62 5.87 -25.12
C GLY A 10 -9.71 7.40 -25.08
N ALA A 11 -9.68 8.01 -23.88
CA ALA A 11 -9.65 9.46 -23.69
C ALA A 11 -8.22 10.06 -23.71
N GLY A 12 -7.17 9.24 -23.89
CA GLY A 12 -5.79 9.69 -23.97
C GLY A 12 -5.14 10.02 -22.62
N VAL A 13 -5.73 9.58 -21.50
CA VAL A 13 -5.14 9.79 -20.16
C VAL A 13 -3.87 8.95 -20.04
N ARG A 14 -2.75 9.59 -19.69
CA ARG A 14 -1.47 8.91 -19.49
C ARG A 14 -1.48 8.20 -18.13
N PRO A 15 -0.93 6.98 -18.02
CA PRO A 15 -0.85 6.25 -16.74
C PRO A 15 -0.20 7.07 -15.62
N ASP A 16 0.91 7.76 -15.90
CA ASP A 16 1.61 8.60 -14.92
C ASP A 16 0.71 9.68 -14.30
N THR A 17 -0.28 10.20 -15.05
CA THR A 17 -1.23 11.20 -14.52
C THR A 17 -2.11 10.62 -13.42
N VAL A 18 -2.46 9.33 -13.52
CA VAL A 18 -3.28 8.64 -12.52
C VAL A 18 -2.48 8.42 -11.24
N THR A 19 -1.21 7.98 -11.33
CA THR A 19 -0.39 7.79 -10.13
C THR A 19 -0.07 9.12 -9.45
N TYR A 20 0.23 10.20 -10.20
CA TYR A 20 0.38 11.53 -9.59
C TYR A 20 -0.92 12.03 -8.95
N LEU A 21 -2.08 11.78 -9.55
CA LEU A 21 -3.36 12.13 -8.95
C LEU A 21 -3.56 11.40 -7.61
N SER A 22 -3.24 10.11 -7.55
CA SER A 22 -3.28 9.32 -6.32
C SER A 22 -2.42 9.95 -5.21
N LEU A 23 -1.20 10.38 -5.54
CA LEU A 23 -0.31 11.07 -4.60
C LEU A 23 -0.93 12.39 -4.08
N HIS A 24 -1.52 13.21 -4.95
CA HIS A 24 -2.16 14.45 -4.53
C HIS A 24 -3.37 14.20 -3.63
N LEU A 25 -4.15 13.15 -3.89
CA LEU A 25 -5.25 12.74 -3.02
C LEU A 25 -4.76 12.24 -1.65
N ALA A 26 -3.62 11.55 -1.59
CA ALA A 26 -3.01 11.16 -0.31
C ALA A 26 -2.63 12.39 0.52
N ILE A 27 -2.00 13.40 -0.11
CA ILE A 27 -1.63 14.66 0.55
C ILE A 27 -2.87 15.44 1.01
N LEU A 28 -3.88 15.56 0.14
CA LEU A 28 -5.13 16.23 0.47
C LEU A 28 -5.84 15.51 1.62
N GLY A 29 -5.86 14.18 1.59
CA GLY A 29 -6.42 13.34 2.65
C GLY A 29 -5.73 13.54 3.99
N LEU A 30 -4.39 13.60 3.99
CA LEU A 30 -3.59 13.96 5.16
C LEU A 30 -4.02 15.33 5.72
N VAL A 31 -4.00 16.38 4.89
CA VAL A 31 -4.29 17.75 5.33
C VAL A 31 -5.72 17.85 5.88
N LEU A 32 -6.72 17.35 5.15
CA LEU A 32 -8.10 17.43 5.57
C LEU A 32 -8.38 16.57 6.80
N PHE A 33 -7.73 15.42 6.92
CA PHE A 33 -7.80 14.62 8.14
C PHE A 33 -7.23 15.38 9.33
N LEU A 34 -6.06 16.03 9.22
CA LEU A 34 -5.47 16.78 10.33
C LEU A 34 -6.32 18.00 10.73
N LEU A 35 -7.02 18.64 9.79
CA LEU A 35 -7.89 19.77 10.07
C LEU A 35 -9.20 19.37 10.77
N THR A 36 -9.67 18.13 10.59
CA THR A 36 -11.02 17.71 11.02
C THR A 36 -11.02 16.56 12.02
N LEU A 37 -9.92 15.80 12.09
CA LEU A 37 -9.80 14.48 12.74
C LEU A 37 -10.94 13.50 12.38
N ASN A 38 -11.58 13.71 11.23
CA ASN A 38 -12.74 12.94 10.82
C ASN A 38 -12.30 11.62 10.18
N GLN A 39 -12.56 10.51 10.87
CA GLN A 39 -12.17 9.17 10.40
C GLN A 39 -12.92 8.73 9.13
N TRP A 40 -14.14 9.20 8.88
CA TRP A 40 -14.85 8.92 7.63
C TRP A 40 -14.17 9.59 6.44
N LEU A 41 -13.69 10.82 6.64
CA LEU A 41 -12.94 11.54 5.62
C LEU A 41 -11.61 10.84 5.32
N TYR A 42 -10.92 10.37 6.36
CA TYR A 42 -9.74 9.52 6.20
C TYR A 42 -10.06 8.25 5.38
N ALA A 43 -11.12 7.52 5.75
CA ALA A 43 -11.55 6.31 5.03
C ALA A 43 -11.81 6.59 3.55
N LEU A 44 -12.46 7.71 3.23
CA LEU A 44 -12.73 8.14 1.86
C LEU A 44 -11.42 8.32 1.06
N PHE A 45 -10.43 9.02 1.62
CA PHE A 45 -9.17 9.25 0.91
C PHE A 45 -8.33 7.98 0.77
N VAL A 46 -8.31 7.11 1.80
CA VAL A 46 -7.67 5.78 1.69
C VAL A 46 -8.31 4.96 0.56
N PHE A 47 -9.65 4.99 0.47
CA PHE A 47 -10.40 4.31 -0.58
C PHE A 47 -10.10 4.87 -1.98
N LEU A 48 -10.10 6.20 -2.14
CA LEU A 48 -9.81 6.85 -3.42
C LEU A 48 -8.39 6.54 -3.90
N VAL A 49 -7.38 6.64 -3.01
CA VAL A 49 -5.98 6.30 -3.31
C VAL A 49 -5.87 4.84 -3.74
N GLY A 50 -6.48 3.91 -3.00
CA GLY A 50 -6.44 2.49 -3.33
C GLY A 50 -7.16 2.13 -4.64
N ILE A 51 -8.21 2.87 -5.02
CA ILE A 51 -8.89 2.65 -6.30
C ILE A 51 -8.08 3.17 -7.47
N LEU A 52 -7.50 4.37 -7.37
CA LEU A 52 -6.74 4.96 -8.48
C LEU A 52 -5.53 4.11 -8.85
N ASP A 53 -4.86 3.56 -7.85
CA ASP A 53 -3.79 2.57 -7.98
C ASP A 53 -4.22 1.24 -8.62
N GLY A 54 -5.51 0.87 -8.51
CA GLY A 54 -6.04 -0.25 -9.28
C GLY A 54 -6.29 0.11 -10.75
N ILE A 55 -6.48 1.39 -11.04
CA ILE A 55 -6.90 1.89 -12.35
C ILE A 55 -5.70 2.17 -13.25
N ASP A 56 -4.60 2.75 -12.76
CA ASP A 56 -3.39 3.01 -13.56
C ASP A 56 -2.85 1.75 -14.25
N GLY A 57 -2.75 0.62 -13.55
CA GLY A 57 -2.29 -0.64 -14.09
C GLY A 57 -3.24 -1.22 -15.12
N VAL A 58 -4.56 -0.98 -14.97
CA VAL A 58 -5.55 -1.38 -15.98
C VAL A 58 -5.48 -0.46 -17.20
N VAL A 59 -5.33 0.85 -17.00
CA VAL A 59 -5.17 1.84 -18.08
C VAL A 59 -3.91 1.53 -18.89
N ALA A 60 -2.77 1.30 -18.24
CA ALA A 60 -1.49 1.00 -18.89
C ALA A 60 -1.54 -0.28 -19.74
N ARG A 61 -2.26 -1.32 -19.28
CA ARG A 61 -2.49 -2.55 -20.05
C ARG A 61 -3.43 -2.33 -21.23
N ALA A 62 -4.52 -1.58 -21.01
CA ALA A 62 -5.52 -1.32 -22.05
C ALA A 62 -5.01 -0.36 -23.14
N SER A 63 -4.14 0.59 -22.81
CA SER A 63 -3.56 1.57 -23.75
C SER A 63 -2.35 1.04 -24.52
N GLY A 64 -1.81 -0.14 -24.16
CA GLY A 64 -0.56 -0.66 -24.72
C GLY A 64 0.67 0.20 -24.38
N SER A 65 0.58 1.10 -23.40
CA SER A 65 1.63 2.06 -23.04
C SER A 65 2.42 1.68 -21.78
N SER A 66 2.42 0.40 -21.41
CA SER A 66 3.21 -0.10 -20.29
C SER A 66 4.71 0.04 -20.57
N THR A 67 5.44 0.77 -19.73
CA THR A 67 6.90 0.94 -19.86
C THR A 67 7.61 0.57 -18.55
N PRO A 68 8.87 0.10 -18.59
CA PRO A 68 9.64 -0.17 -17.36
C PRO A 68 9.81 1.07 -16.48
N MET A 69 9.98 2.26 -17.08
CA MET A 69 10.07 3.52 -16.34
C MET A 69 8.76 3.83 -15.61
N GLY A 70 7.62 3.71 -16.30
CA GLY A 70 6.31 3.94 -15.69
C GLY A 70 6.04 2.99 -14.53
N ALA A 71 6.31 1.69 -14.71
CA ALA A 71 6.16 0.69 -13.64
C ALA A 71 7.04 0.97 -12.41
N PHE A 72 8.26 1.49 -12.63
CA PHE A 72 9.13 1.94 -11.55
C PHE A 72 8.55 3.16 -10.82
N THR A 73 8.13 4.20 -11.56
CA THR A 73 7.54 5.41 -10.98
C THR A 73 6.29 5.08 -10.16
N ASP A 74 5.40 4.26 -10.71
CA ASP A 74 4.17 3.77 -10.08
C ASP A 74 4.47 3.10 -8.72
N SER A 75 5.36 2.11 -8.73
CA SER A 75 5.77 1.37 -7.53
C SER A 75 6.36 2.27 -6.44
N ILE A 76 7.09 3.34 -6.80
CA ILE A 76 7.67 4.29 -5.83
C ILE A 76 6.58 5.23 -5.29
N MET A 77 5.77 5.82 -6.17
CA MET A 77 4.72 6.78 -5.78
C MET A 77 3.65 6.14 -4.91
N ASP A 78 3.38 4.86 -5.12
CA ASP A 78 2.53 4.05 -4.25
C ASP A 78 3.02 3.99 -2.82
N LYS A 79 4.33 3.74 -2.63
CA LYS A 79 4.92 3.70 -1.29
C LYS A 79 4.87 5.07 -0.64
N VAL A 80 5.12 6.13 -1.39
CA VAL A 80 5.00 7.50 -0.90
C VAL A 80 3.56 7.78 -0.44
N SER A 81 2.57 7.41 -1.24
CA SER A 81 1.15 7.59 -0.92
C SER A 81 0.73 6.80 0.32
N GLU A 82 1.15 5.53 0.43
CA GLU A 82 0.94 4.69 1.62
C GLU A 82 1.54 5.32 2.89
N ILE A 83 2.77 5.85 2.80
CA ILE A 83 3.46 6.52 3.92
C ILE A 83 2.69 7.78 4.33
N ILE A 84 2.21 8.59 3.39
CA ILE A 84 1.43 9.80 3.68
C ILE A 84 0.12 9.45 4.41
N LEU A 85 -0.58 8.40 3.98
CA LEU A 85 -1.80 7.93 4.65
C LEU A 85 -1.54 7.44 6.08
N LEU A 86 -0.40 6.80 6.35
CA LEU A 86 -0.02 6.40 7.71
C LEU A 86 0.43 7.60 8.55
N LEU A 87 1.15 8.55 7.94
CA LEU A 87 1.59 9.79 8.59
C LEU A 87 0.39 10.60 9.11
N ALA A 88 -0.73 10.59 8.39
CA ALA A 88 -1.97 11.23 8.83
C ALA A 88 -2.44 10.71 10.20
N LEU A 89 -2.39 9.40 10.43
CA LEU A 89 -2.77 8.81 11.71
C LEU A 89 -1.76 9.14 12.81
N VAL A 90 -0.47 9.10 12.50
CA VAL A 90 0.60 9.42 13.46
C VAL A 90 0.51 10.86 13.93
N LEU A 91 0.32 11.80 13.01
CA LEU A 91 0.21 13.23 13.32
C LEU A 91 -1.16 13.61 13.89
N GLY A 92 -2.22 12.89 13.54
CA GLY A 92 -3.57 13.15 14.06
C GLY A 92 -3.82 12.62 15.46
N PHE A 93 -3.04 11.64 15.91
CA PHE A 93 -3.19 11.01 17.23
C PHE A 93 -1.85 10.86 18.00
N PRO A 94 -1.02 11.92 18.11
CA PRO A 94 0.35 11.79 18.61
C PRO A 94 0.43 11.34 20.07
N ASP A 95 -0.52 11.76 20.90
CA ASP A 95 -0.55 11.48 22.34
C ASP A 95 -1.39 10.23 22.70
N GLN A 96 -1.97 9.57 21.70
CA GLN A 96 -2.78 8.37 21.91
C GLN A 96 -1.91 7.13 21.99
N SER A 97 -2.43 6.10 22.65
CA SER A 97 -1.81 4.79 22.73
C SER A 97 -2.83 3.67 22.60
N VAL A 98 -2.38 2.53 22.06
CA VAL A 98 -3.15 1.30 21.95
C VAL A 98 -2.28 0.17 22.47
N LEU A 99 -2.81 -0.67 23.36
CA LEU A 99 -2.06 -1.73 24.05
C LEU A 99 -0.81 -1.23 24.80
N GLY A 100 -0.85 0.01 25.32
CA GLY A 100 0.28 0.61 26.04
C GLY A 100 1.43 1.09 25.15
N VAL A 101 1.27 1.01 23.82
CA VAL A 101 2.25 1.49 22.83
C VAL A 101 1.69 2.74 22.14
N SER A 102 2.50 3.79 22.02
CA SER A 102 2.06 5.06 21.43
C SER A 102 1.80 4.92 19.92
N VAL A 103 0.86 5.72 19.40
CA VAL A 103 0.53 5.71 17.96
C VAL A 103 1.74 6.00 17.07
N PRO A 104 2.67 6.92 17.39
CA PRO A 104 3.89 7.09 16.61
C PRO A 104 4.76 5.83 16.51
N VAL A 105 4.85 5.04 17.59
CA VAL A 105 5.58 3.77 17.58
C VAL A 105 4.85 2.74 16.72
N TRP A 106 3.51 2.66 16.81
CA TRP A 106 2.71 1.82 15.91
C TRP A 106 2.89 2.21 14.45
N GLY A 107 2.88 3.50 14.13
CA GLY A 107 3.10 4.00 12.78
C GLY A 107 4.46 3.60 12.23
N MET A 108 5.53 3.71 13.04
CA MET A 108 6.87 3.28 12.66
C MET A 108 6.95 1.77 12.39
N LEU A 109 6.35 0.95 13.26
CA LEU A 109 6.28 -0.50 13.06
C LEU A 109 5.48 -0.85 11.80
N CYS A 110 4.37 -0.15 11.56
CA CYS A 110 3.51 -0.34 10.40
C CYS A 110 4.27 -0.07 9.09
N VAL A 111 4.89 1.11 8.97
CA VAL A 111 5.70 1.48 7.79
C VAL A 111 6.84 0.49 7.59
N SER A 112 7.53 0.09 8.66
CA SER A 112 8.62 -0.89 8.58
C SER A 112 8.14 -2.24 8.03
N GLY A 113 7.01 -2.74 8.54
CA GLY A 113 6.40 -3.97 8.04
C GLY A 113 6.01 -3.86 6.56
N TRP A 114 5.36 -2.75 6.15
CA TRP A 114 4.92 -2.54 4.78
C TRP A 114 6.10 -2.45 3.79
N ILE A 115 7.17 -1.74 4.17
CA ILE A 115 8.39 -1.67 3.36
C ILE A 115 9.04 -3.06 3.26
N LEU A 116 9.18 -3.80 4.36
CA LEU A 116 9.78 -5.14 4.35
C LEU A 116 8.98 -6.14 3.49
N THR A 117 7.64 -6.08 3.49
CA THR A 117 6.83 -6.93 2.60
C THR A 117 7.10 -6.64 1.12
N SER A 118 7.34 -5.38 0.77
CA SER A 118 7.58 -4.94 -0.61
C SER A 118 9.02 -5.24 -1.05
N TYR A 119 9.97 -4.95 -0.16
CA TYR A 119 11.40 -5.17 -0.39
C TYR A 119 11.76 -6.66 -0.48
N SER A 120 11.19 -7.51 0.38
CA SER A 120 11.40 -8.96 0.30
C SER A 120 10.94 -9.52 -1.03
N ARG A 121 9.79 -9.07 -1.55
CA ARG A 121 9.28 -9.46 -2.87
C ARG A 121 10.20 -9.01 -4.00
N SER A 122 10.55 -7.72 -4.07
CA SER A 122 11.40 -7.22 -5.15
C SER A 122 12.80 -7.84 -5.14
N ARG A 123 13.34 -8.15 -3.95
CA ARG A 123 14.63 -8.83 -3.82
C ARG A 123 14.57 -10.29 -4.23
N ALA A 124 13.48 -10.99 -3.90
CA ALA A 124 13.25 -12.37 -4.32
C ALA A 124 13.08 -12.46 -5.85
N GLU A 125 12.32 -11.53 -6.45
CA GLU A 125 12.13 -11.43 -7.90
C GLU A 125 13.47 -11.24 -8.62
N ALA A 126 14.33 -10.34 -8.12
CA ALA A 126 15.66 -10.11 -8.66
C ALA A 126 16.60 -11.34 -8.55
N LEU A 127 16.29 -12.28 -7.67
CA LEU A 127 17.04 -13.54 -7.49
C LEU A 127 16.39 -14.71 -8.25
N GLY A 128 15.33 -14.47 -9.03
CA GLY A 128 14.69 -15.49 -9.86
C GLY A 128 13.66 -16.38 -9.14
N VAL A 129 13.22 -16.00 -7.94
CA VAL A 129 12.11 -16.66 -7.24
C VAL A 129 10.84 -16.55 -8.08
N LYS A 130 10.11 -17.66 -8.27
CA LYS A 130 8.94 -17.70 -9.16
C LYS A 130 7.65 -17.40 -8.41
N ASP A 131 7.52 -17.87 -7.17
CA ASP A 131 6.34 -17.66 -6.36
C ASP A 131 6.50 -16.42 -5.46
N LEU A 132 6.03 -15.27 -5.96
CA LEU A 132 6.24 -13.95 -5.35
C LEU A 132 5.00 -13.40 -4.62
N ASP A 133 3.84 -14.06 -4.75
CA ASP A 133 2.56 -13.55 -4.25
C ASP A 133 2.02 -14.39 -3.10
N VAL A 134 2.82 -14.46 -2.05
CA VAL A 134 2.54 -15.27 -0.86
C VAL A 134 2.29 -14.40 0.38
N GLY A 135 1.32 -14.82 1.22
CA GLY A 135 0.97 -14.20 2.51
C GLY A 135 -0.33 -13.39 2.51
N LEU A 136 -1.03 -13.37 3.66
CA LEU A 136 -2.38 -12.79 3.83
C LEU A 136 -2.42 -11.26 4.04
N GLY A 137 -1.27 -10.60 4.13
CA GLY A 137 -1.16 -9.15 4.32
C GLY A 137 -0.83 -8.41 3.03
N GLY A 138 -1.56 -8.69 1.94
CA GLY A 138 -1.46 -7.94 0.70
C GLY A 138 -1.82 -6.45 0.87
N ARG A 139 -1.52 -5.65 -0.16
CA ARG A 139 -1.77 -4.20 -0.11
C ARG A 139 -3.27 -3.88 0.02
N SER A 140 -4.08 -4.53 -0.81
CA SER A 140 -5.52 -4.29 -0.86
C SER A 140 -6.21 -4.56 0.48
N GLU A 141 -5.77 -5.60 1.18
CA GLU A 141 -6.30 -6.07 2.45
C GLU A 141 -5.95 -5.10 3.58
N ARG A 142 -4.75 -4.52 3.55
CA ARG A 142 -4.33 -3.51 4.54
C ARG A 142 -5.11 -2.21 4.35
N LEU A 143 -5.24 -1.71 3.12
CA LEU A 143 -6.03 -0.51 2.84
C LEU A 143 -7.51 -0.73 3.18
N PHE A 144 -8.07 -1.88 2.81
CA PHE A 144 -9.43 -2.26 3.16
C PHE A 144 -9.65 -2.32 4.69
N THR A 145 -8.69 -2.87 5.43
CA THR A 145 -8.75 -2.89 6.91
C THR A 145 -8.78 -1.47 7.47
N LEU A 146 -7.91 -0.57 7.01
CA LEU A 146 -7.93 0.82 7.46
C LEU A 146 -9.28 1.48 7.19
N ILE A 147 -9.84 1.30 5.99
CA ILE A 147 -11.15 1.83 5.62
C ILE A 147 -12.22 1.35 6.61
N ILE A 148 -12.37 0.03 6.77
CA ILE A 148 -13.41 -0.54 7.63
C ILE A 148 -13.30 -0.03 9.07
N PHE A 149 -12.11 -0.08 9.66
CA PHE A 149 -11.92 0.40 11.04
C PHE A 149 -12.21 1.90 11.17
N SER A 150 -11.85 2.71 10.18
CA SER A 150 -12.17 4.14 10.17
C SER A 150 -13.66 4.44 10.10
N LEU A 151 -14.46 3.65 9.36
CA LEU A 151 -15.92 3.82 9.32
C LEU A 151 -16.57 3.57 10.69
N PHE A 152 -15.99 2.72 11.53
CA PHE A 152 -16.47 2.47 12.90
C PHE A 152 -15.82 3.37 13.97
N PHE A 153 -15.10 4.42 13.56
CA PHE A 153 -14.31 5.27 14.44
C PHE A 153 -13.22 4.54 15.25
N GLN A 154 -12.77 3.38 14.78
CA GLN A 154 -11.77 2.52 15.41
C GLN A 154 -10.43 2.51 14.65
N VAL A 155 -10.08 3.58 13.92
CA VAL A 155 -8.90 3.60 13.04
C VAL A 155 -7.59 3.22 13.73
N LEU A 156 -7.43 3.52 15.03
CA LEU A 156 -6.24 3.14 15.79
C LEU A 156 -6.11 1.63 15.99
N TRP A 157 -7.22 0.90 16.18
CA TRP A 157 -7.20 -0.55 16.15
C TRP A 157 -6.92 -1.08 14.74
N GLY A 158 -7.43 -0.40 13.72
CA GLY A 158 -7.08 -0.68 12.32
C GLY A 158 -5.57 -0.62 12.10
N LEU A 159 -4.91 0.44 12.59
CA LEU A 159 -3.45 0.61 12.54
C LEU A 159 -2.71 -0.57 13.18
N VAL A 160 -3.15 -1.03 14.35
CA VAL A 160 -2.56 -2.19 15.03
C VAL A 160 -2.71 -3.45 14.17
N VAL A 161 -3.91 -3.72 13.65
CA VAL A 161 -4.17 -4.90 12.81
C VAL A 161 -3.30 -4.88 11.55
N VAL A 162 -3.24 -3.76 10.83
CA VAL A 162 -2.42 -3.67 9.60
C VAL A 162 -0.92 -3.70 9.88
N THR A 163 -0.49 -3.30 11.08
CA THR A 163 0.89 -3.48 11.52
C THR A 163 1.22 -4.97 11.64
N PHE A 164 0.38 -5.74 12.34
CA PHE A 164 0.57 -7.19 12.44
C PHE A 164 0.50 -7.87 11.08
N MET A 165 -0.47 -7.51 10.22
CA MET A 165 -0.55 -8.03 8.86
C MET A 165 0.76 -7.80 8.08
N GLY A 166 1.33 -6.59 8.16
CA GLY A 166 2.59 -6.24 7.49
C GLY A 166 3.77 -7.03 8.03
N VAL A 167 3.98 -7.02 9.36
CA VAL A 167 5.12 -7.69 10.00
C VAL A 167 5.07 -9.21 9.81
N LEU A 168 3.91 -9.83 10.03
CA LEU A 168 3.75 -11.28 9.87
C LEU A 168 3.92 -11.70 8.41
N THR A 169 3.41 -10.91 7.47
CA THR A 169 3.60 -11.19 6.03
C THR A 169 5.06 -11.03 5.62
N ALA A 170 5.77 -10.03 6.14
CA ALA A 170 7.19 -9.85 5.88
C ALA A 170 8.01 -11.06 6.39
N ALA A 171 7.72 -11.51 7.62
CA ALA A 171 8.37 -12.69 8.19
C ALA A 171 8.07 -13.97 7.40
N TYR A 172 6.80 -14.16 6.99
CA TYR A 172 6.38 -15.29 6.19
C TYR A 172 7.07 -15.31 4.81
N ARG A 173 7.07 -14.18 4.10
CA ARG A 173 7.78 -14.02 2.81
C ARG A 173 9.26 -14.29 2.94
N PHE A 174 9.89 -13.77 3.99
CA PHE A 174 11.31 -14.02 4.26
C PHE A 174 11.61 -15.52 4.38
N TYR A 175 10.83 -16.25 5.18
CA TYR A 175 11.01 -17.69 5.35
C TYR A 175 10.73 -18.45 4.04
N HIS A 176 9.65 -18.10 3.34
CA HIS A 176 9.26 -18.74 2.08
C HIS A 176 10.34 -18.60 1.01
N TYR A 177 10.79 -17.37 0.75
CA TYR A 177 11.78 -17.10 -0.30
C TYR A 177 13.15 -17.69 0.06
N LYS A 178 13.54 -17.67 1.34
CA LYS A 178 14.78 -18.33 1.78
C LYS A 178 14.76 -19.82 1.49
N ARG A 179 13.64 -20.50 1.72
CA ARG A 179 13.49 -21.93 1.44
C ARG A 179 13.58 -22.20 -0.07
N GLU A 180 12.83 -21.48 -0.89
CA GLU A 180 12.82 -21.67 -2.35
C GLU A 180 14.20 -21.43 -2.98
N LEU A 181 14.93 -20.42 -2.51
CA LEU A 181 16.31 -20.16 -2.95
C LEU A 181 17.28 -21.28 -2.55
N THR A 182 17.09 -21.87 -1.36
CA THR A 182 17.94 -22.99 -0.89
C THR A 182 17.65 -24.25 -1.72
N ASP A 183 16.38 -24.54 -1.98
CA ASP A 183 15.97 -25.70 -2.78
C ASP A 183 16.48 -25.58 -4.23
N SER A 184 16.44 -24.37 -4.80
CA SER A 184 16.97 -24.10 -6.14
C SER A 184 18.49 -24.29 -6.24
N TYR A 185 19.23 -23.99 -5.18
CA TYR A 185 20.69 -24.18 -5.13
C TYR A 185 21.09 -25.65 -5.06
N HIS A 186 20.29 -26.51 -4.41
CA HIS A 186 20.56 -27.95 -4.30
C HIS A 186 20.19 -28.77 -5.54
N GLN A 187 19.57 -28.15 -6.55
CA GLN A 187 19.23 -28.79 -7.83
C GLN A 187 20.25 -28.52 -8.94
N ILE A 188 21.32 -27.77 -8.67
CA ILE A 188 22.45 -27.48 -9.57
C ILE A 188 23.65 -28.31 -9.13
#